data_AF-A0A0D0SQD3-F1
#
_entry.id   AF-A0A0D0SQD3-F1
#
_cell.length_a   1.000
_cell.length_b   1.000
_cell.length_c   1.000
_cell.angle_alpha   90.00
_cell.angle_beta   90.00
_cell.angle_gamma   90.00
#
_symmetry.space_group_name_H-M   'P 1'
#
loop_
_entity.id
_entity.type
_entity.pdbx_description
1 polymer ?
#
loop_
_entity_poly.entity_id
_entity_poly.type
_entity_poly.pdbx_seq_one_letter_code
_entity_poly.pdbx_strand_id
1 'polypeptide(L)'
;MRIIILSLLLIINIIFIFHDITQALTVSFLSIRIILAFLSFVLSIFLLLLRVNRYITILTIVTLLVSIIHIALIAHSVYLYIY
;
A
#
# COMPACT_ATOMS: atom_id res chain seq x y z
N MET A 1 17.29 5.85 -7.54
CA MET A 1 16.89 5.51 -6.16
C MET A 1 15.39 5.67 -5.92
N ARG A 2 14.81 6.87 -6.04
CA ARG A 2 13.37 7.12 -5.76
C ARG A 2 12.39 6.27 -6.59
N ILE A 3 12.65 6.11 -7.90
CA ILE A 3 11.86 5.24 -8.78
C ILE A 3 11.89 3.79 -8.30
N ILE A 4 13.08 3.28 -7.93
CA ILE A 4 13.24 1.90 -7.47
C ILE A 4 12.43 1.67 -6.18
N ILE A 5 12.53 2.60 -5.21
CA ILE A 5 11.78 2.53 -3.96
C ILE A 5 10.28 2.55 -4.21
N LEU A 6 9.79 3.47 -5.07
CA LEU A 6 8.36 3.56 -5.39
C LEU A 6 7.84 2.33 -6.12
N SER A 7 8.59 1.82 -7.11
CA SER A 7 8.22 0.60 -7.81
C SER A 7 8.18 -0.61 -6.88
N LEU A 8 9.13 -0.72 -5.95
CA LEU A 8 9.16 -1.80 -4.96
C LEU A 8 7.97 -1.72 -4.00
N LEU A 9 7.66 -0.53 -3.47
CA LEU A 9 6.48 -0.30 -2.65
C LEU A 9 5.19 -0.62 -3.42
N LEU A 10 5.09 -0.23 -4.70
CA LEU A 10 3.95 -0.55 -5.55
C LEU A 10 3.74 -2.07 -5.64
N ILE A 11 4.79 -2.79 -6.04
CA ILE A 11 4.74 -4.24 -6.26
C ILE A 11 4.34 -4.97 -4.97
N ILE A 12 4.95 -4.59 -3.83
CA ILE A 12 4.64 -5.21 -2.54
C ILE A 12 3.17 -4.99 -2.15
N ASN A 13 2.64 -3.76 -2.29
CA ASN A 13 1.23 -3.51 -1.99
C ASN A 13 0.30 -4.32 -2.90
N ILE A 14 0.62 -4.46 -4.20
CA ILE A 14 -0.17 -5.28 -5.11
C ILE A 14 -0.17 -6.76 -4.69
N ILE A 15 0.98 -7.30 -4.29
CA ILE A 15 1.09 -8.69 -3.83
C ILE A 15 0.19 -8.92 -2.62
N PHE A 16 0.21 -8.01 -1.63
CA PHE A 16 -0.63 -8.15 -0.45
C PHE A 16 -2.13 -7.96 -0.75
N ILE A 17 -2.49 -7.02 -1.63
CA ILE A 17 -3.88 -6.87 -2.09
C ILE A 17 -4.37 -8.18 -2.73
N PHE A 18 -3.57 -8.79 -3.60
CA PHE A 18 -3.96 -10.04 -4.26
C PHE A 18 -4.06 -11.20 -3.27
N HIS A 19 -3.15 -11.26 -2.30
CA HIS A 19 -3.20 -12.22 -1.20
C HIS A 19 -4.48 -12.06 -0.37
N ASP A 20 -4.86 -10.83 -0.04
CA ASP A 20 -6.06 -10.52 0.76
C ASP A 20 -7.37 -10.90 0.07
N ILE A 21 -7.41 -10.81 -1.26
CA ILE A 21 -8.59 -11.18 -2.05
C ILE A 21 -8.69 -12.71 -2.21
N THR A 22 -7.57 -13.42 -2.24
CA THR A 22 -7.51 -14.86 -2.55
C THR A 22 -7.57 -15.77 -1.33
N GLN A 23 -7.13 -15.30 -0.17
CA GLN A 23 -7.17 -16.09 1.06
C GLN A 23 -8.37 -15.70 1.93
N ALA A 24 -8.98 -16.70 2.57
CA ALA A 24 -9.96 -16.46 3.62
C ALA A 24 -9.33 -15.56 4.69
N LEU A 25 -10.13 -14.64 5.24
CA LEU A 25 -9.73 -13.61 6.19
C LEU A 25 -9.04 -14.19 7.42
N THR A 26 -7.73 -14.41 7.35
CA THR A 26 -6.91 -14.89 8.45
C THR A 26 -6.12 -13.72 9.04
N VAL A 27 -5.85 -13.78 10.34
CA VAL A 27 -4.99 -12.81 11.07
C VAL A 27 -3.51 -12.97 10.66
N SER A 28 -3.20 -13.94 9.81
CA SER A 28 -1.83 -14.16 9.36
C SER A 28 -1.30 -12.91 8.68
N PHE A 29 -0.09 -12.50 9.06
CA PHE A 29 0.60 -11.33 8.52
C PHE A 29 -0.11 -9.97 8.70
N LEU A 30 -1.13 -9.86 9.57
CA LEU A 30 -1.85 -8.60 9.79
C LEU A 30 -0.92 -7.43 10.13
N SER A 31 0.00 -7.64 11.08
CA SER A 31 0.92 -6.59 11.53
C SER A 31 1.81 -6.07 10.39
N ILE A 32 2.34 -6.97 9.55
CA ILE A 32 3.25 -6.58 8.46
C ILE A 32 2.49 -5.86 7.35
N ARG A 33 1.25 -6.29 7.07
CA ARG A 33 0.34 -5.65 6.12
C ARG A 33 0.03 -4.22 6.54
N ILE A 34 -0.32 -4.00 7.81
CA ILE A 34 -0.60 -2.66 8.35
C ILE A 34 0.65 -1.77 8.25
N ILE A 35 1.81 -2.25 8.71
CA ILE A 35 3.05 -1.47 8.67
C ILE A 35 3.41 -1.09 7.23
N LEU A 36 3.33 -2.04 6.29
CA LEU A 36 3.67 -1.80 4.89
C LEU A 36 2.69 -0.85 4.21
N ALA A 37 1.38 -1.03 4.43
CA ALA A 37 0.36 -0.16 3.85
C ALA A 37 0.50 1.28 4.37
N PHE A 38 0.65 1.44 5.68
CA PHE A 38 0.81 2.76 6.30
C PHE A 38 2.13 3.43 5.93
N LEU A 39 3.24 2.68 5.94
CA LEU A 39 4.54 3.18 5.50
C LEU A 39 4.47 3.67 4.05
N SER A 40 3.89 2.87 3.16
CA SER A 40 3.73 3.22 1.74
C SER A 40 2.91 4.49 1.58
N PHE A 41 1.83 4.63 2.34
CA PHE A 41 0.98 5.82 2.33
C PHE A 41 1.75 7.09 2.78
N VAL A 42 2.40 7.05 3.94
CA VAL A 42 3.16 8.18 4.48
C VAL A 42 4.30 8.56 3.55
N LEU A 43 5.05 7.57 3.05
CA LEU A 43 6.15 7.82 2.13
C LEU A 43 5.64 8.42 0.82
N SER A 44 4.56 7.91 0.23
CA SER A 44 3.99 8.45 -1.00
C SER A 44 3.51 9.90 -0.83
N ILE A 45 2.91 10.26 0.31
CA ILE A 45 2.56 11.66 0.62
C ILE A 45 3.80 12.53 0.69
N PHE A 46 4.77 12.14 1.51
CA PHE A 46 6.03 12.88 1.66
C PHE A 46 6.74 13.08 0.32
N LEU A 47 6.77 12.03 -0.49
CA LEU A 47 7.41 12.05 -1.79
C LEU A 47 6.63 12.88 -2.82
N LEU A 48 5.31 12.96 -2.72
CA LEU A 48 4.48 13.79 -3.59
C LEU A 48 4.75 15.30 -3.38
N LEU A 49 4.97 15.72 -2.12
CA LEU A 49 5.28 17.11 -1.76
C LEU A 49 6.60 17.59 -2.37
N LEU A 50 7.60 16.72 -2.43
CA LEU A 50 8.93 16.98 -2.98
C LEU A 50 8.96 16.92 -4.52
N ARG A 51 8.01 17.57 -5.21
CA ARG A 51 7.82 17.50 -6.67
C ARG A 51 9.15 17.61 -7.45
N VAL A 52 9.53 16.55 -8.17
CA VAL A 52 10.78 16.51 -8.98
C VAL A 52 10.50 16.40 -10.47
N ASN A 53 9.85 15.34 -10.93
CA ASN A 53 9.68 15.01 -12.35
C ASN A 53 8.28 14.45 -12.61
N ARG A 54 7.66 14.79 -13.74
CA ARG A 54 6.29 14.37 -14.12
C ARG A 54 6.09 12.86 -13.99
N TYR A 55 7.02 12.04 -14.50
CA TYR A 55 6.93 10.59 -14.43
C TYR A 55 6.98 10.05 -13.00
N ILE A 56 7.86 10.61 -12.17
CA ILE A 56 7.98 10.24 -10.76
C ILE A 56 6.72 10.65 -9.99
N THR A 57 6.16 11.82 -10.30
CA THR A 57 4.92 12.31 -9.70
C THR A 57 3.75 11.37 -10.02
N ILE A 58 3.62 10.93 -11.27
CA ILE A 58 2.59 9.96 -11.67
C ILE A 58 2.78 8.66 -10.89
N LEU A 59 4.01 8.14 -10.80
CA LEU A 59 4.31 6.92 -10.04
C LEU A 59 3.99 7.07 -8.54
N THR A 60 4.28 8.22 -7.93
CA THR A 60 3.89 8.53 -6.53
C THR A 60 2.37 8.58 -6.34
N ILE A 61 1.62 9.11 -7.32
CA ILE A 61 0.15 9.17 -7.24
C ILE A 61 -0.44 7.76 -7.34
N VAL A 62 0.05 6.94 -8.27
CA VAL A 62 -0.41 5.55 -8.42
C VAL A 62 -0.10 4.73 -7.16
N THR A 63 1.11 4.84 -6.62
CA THR A 63 1.46 4.17 -5.35
C THR A 63 0.61 4.65 -4.17
N LEU A 64 0.29 5.94 -4.10
CA LEU A 64 -0.62 6.49 -3.10
C LEU A 64 -2.01 5.85 -3.20
N LEU A 65 -2.61 5.83 -4.38
CA LEU A 65 -3.94 5.23 -4.59
C LEU A 65 -3.96 3.75 -4.21
N VAL A 66 -2.94 3.00 -4.62
CA VAL A 66 -2.81 1.58 -4.27
C VAL A 66 -2.70 1.39 -2.75
N SER A 67 -1.93 2.23 -2.06
CA SER A 67 -1.82 2.15 -0.59
C SER A 67 -3.15 2.44 0.12
N ILE A 68 -3.96 3.37 -0.40
CA ILE A 68 -5.30 3.67 0.14
C ILE A 68 -6.23 2.45 -0.02
N ILE A 69 -6.22 1.82 -1.19
CA ILE A 69 -7.01 0.60 -1.45
C ILE A 69 -6.58 -0.53 -0.50
N HIS A 70 -5.28 -0.70 -0.30
CA HIS A 70 -4.74 -1.71 0.60
C HIS A 70 -5.20 -1.46 2.05
N ILE A 71 -5.14 -0.22 2.53
CA ILE A 71 -5.64 0.15 3.88
C ILE A 71 -7.13 -0.16 4.01
N ALA A 72 -7.94 0.17 3.00
CA ALA A 72 -9.38 -0.11 3.01
C ALA A 72 -9.68 -1.62 3.07
N LEU A 73 -8.93 -2.44 2.32
CA LEU A 73 -9.05 -3.90 2.37
C LEU A 73 -8.66 -4.46 3.74
N ILE A 74 -7.59 -3.94 4.36
CA ILE A 74 -7.21 -4.32 5.72
C ILE A 74 -8.32 -3.95 6.71
N ALA A 75 -8.86 -2.74 6.63
CA ALA A 75 -9.94 -2.30 7.52
C ALA A 75 -11.20 -3.17 7.38
N HIS A 76 -11.60 -3.48 6.15
CA HIS A 76 -12.69 -4.42 5.86
C HIS A 76 -12.38 -5.82 6.42
N SER A 77 -11.13 -6.26 6.25
CA SER A 77 -10.69 -7.57 6.75
C SER A 77 -10.72 -7.68 8.27
N VAL A 78 -10.30 -6.63 8.97
CA VAL A 78 -10.33 -6.56 10.43
C VAL A 78 -11.77 -6.51 10.94
N TYR A 79 -12.64 -5.76 10.25
CA TYR A 79 -14.07 -5.70 10.60
C TYR A 79 -14.71 -7.09 10.57
N LEU A 80 -14.53 -7.84 9.47
CA LEU A 80 -15.05 -9.21 9.33
C LEU A 80 -14.40 -10.23 10.26
N TYR A 81 -13.22 -9.93 10.81
CA TYR A 81 -12.58 -10.80 11.79
C TYR A 81 -13.13 -10.57 13.20
N ILE A 82 -13.49 -9.32 13.53
CA ILE A 82 -14.01 -8.93 14.84
C ILE A 82 -15.50 -9.27 14.99
N TYR A 83 -16.28 -9.09 13.93
CA TYR A 83 -17.73 -9.26 13.90
C TYR A 83 -18.13 -10.46 13.04
#